data_AF-A0A642UT70-F1
#
_entry.id   AF-A0A642UT70-F1
#
_cell.length_a   1.000
_cell.length_b   1.000
_cell.length_c   1.000
_cell.angle_alpha   90.00
_cell.angle_beta   90.00
_cell.angle_gamma   90.00
#
_symmetry.space_group_name_H-M   'P 1'
#
loop_
_entity.id
_entity.type
_entity.pdbx_description
1 polymer ?
#
loop_
_entity_poly.entity_id
_entity_poly.type
_entity_poly.pdbx_seq_one_letter_code
_entity_poly.pdbx_strand_id
1 'polypeptide(L)'
;MGAKKTAKRSKVKPFVKVINYNHLMPTRYTLDVESFKSAVSTEALEETESRKEAKKAVKKALEEKHQAGKNKWFFQKLRGPSNR
;
A
#
# COMPACT_ATOMS: atom_id res chain seq x y z
N MET A 1 0.59 -5.43 -24.09
CA MET A 1 0.79 -6.40 -22.98
C MET A 1 -0.46 -7.28 -22.91
N GLY A 2 -0.32 -8.61 -22.94
CA GLY A 2 -1.49 -9.50 -22.85
C GLY A 2 -2.20 -9.44 -21.50
N ALA A 3 -3.51 -9.72 -21.47
CA ALA A 3 -4.37 -9.57 -20.29
C ALA A 3 -3.82 -10.26 -19.03
N LYS A 4 -3.37 -11.52 -19.15
CA LYS A 4 -2.77 -12.29 -18.04
C LYS A 4 -1.49 -11.64 -17.48
N LYS A 5 -0.69 -11.04 -18.35
CA LYS A 5 0.59 -10.40 -17.98
C LYS A 5 0.35 -9.04 -17.30
N THR A 6 -0.66 -8.30 -17.73
CA THR A 6 -1.11 -7.06 -17.08
C THR A 6 -1.61 -7.35 -15.67
N ALA A 7 -2.51 -8.33 -15.52
CA ALA A 7 -3.04 -8.72 -14.21
C ALA A 7 -1.93 -9.14 -13.21
N LYS A 8 -0.88 -9.83 -13.67
CA LYS A 8 0.24 -10.21 -12.81
C LYS A 8 1.10 -9.01 -12.38
N ARG A 9 1.27 -8.00 -13.24
CA ARG A 9 2.09 -6.81 -12.94
C ARG A 9 1.36 -5.78 -12.08
N SER A 10 0.03 -5.76 -12.10
CA SER A 10 -0.78 -4.87 -11.27
C SER A 10 -0.97 -5.35 -9.82
N LYS A 11 -0.40 -6.51 -9.45
CA LYS A 11 -0.49 -7.04 -8.08
C LYS A 11 0.33 -6.21 -7.11
N VAL A 12 -0.27 -5.83 -5.99
CA VAL A 12 0.38 -5.04 -4.92
C VAL A 12 0.67 -5.94 -3.72
N LYS A 13 1.86 -5.83 -3.14
CA LYS A 13 2.25 -6.52 -1.89
C LYS A 13 2.33 -5.48 -0.76
N PRO A 14 1.27 -5.30 0.06
CA PRO A 14 1.27 -4.32 1.11
C PRO A 14 2.05 -4.78 2.35
N PHE A 15 2.40 -3.81 3.20
CA PHE A 15 2.91 -4.01 4.55
C PHE A 15 2.22 -3.04 5.51
N VAL A 16 2.20 -3.39 6.79
CA VAL A 16 1.66 -2.53 7.86
C VAL A 16 2.68 -2.51 8.98
N LYS A 17 3.00 -1.32 9.50
CA LYS A 17 4.09 -1.10 10.47
C LYS A 17 3.79 0.13 11.33
N VAL A 18 4.07 0.02 12.63
CA VAL A 18 4.14 1.18 13.54
C VAL A 18 5.48 1.87 13.33
N ILE A 19 5.47 3.17 13.02
CA ILE A 19 6.67 3.94 12.64
C ILE A 19 6.69 5.25 13.43
N ASN A 20 7.86 5.61 13.95
CA ASN A 20 8.10 6.92 14.57
C ASN A 20 8.06 8.03 13.50
N TYR A 21 7.45 9.18 13.81
CA TYR A 21 7.36 10.33 12.91
C TYR A 21 8.71 10.79 12.35
N ASN A 22 9.80 10.67 13.12
CA ASN A 22 11.14 11.03 12.64
C ASN A 22 11.62 10.17 11.46
N HIS A 23 11.02 9.00 11.25
CA HIS A 23 11.38 8.07 10.18
C HIS A 23 10.50 8.27 8.93
N LEU A 24 9.62 9.27 8.93
CA LEU A 24 8.73 9.60 7.83
C LEU A 24 9.14 10.95 7.22
N MET A 25 9.29 10.96 5.89
CA MET A 25 9.36 12.20 5.13
C MET A 25 7.94 12.58 4.68
N PRO A 26 7.34 13.66 5.20
CA PRO A 26 6.00 14.07 4.78
C PRO A 26 6.01 14.49 3.31
N THR A 27 4.92 14.22 2.60
CA THR A 27 4.76 14.61 1.19
C THR A 27 3.48 15.40 1.00
N ARG A 28 3.43 16.23 -0.05
CA ARG A 28 2.23 17.04 -0.38
C ARG A 28 1.03 16.19 -0.82
N TYR A 29 1.25 14.96 -1.27
CA TYR A 29 0.20 14.11 -1.82
C TYR A 29 -0.62 13.45 -0.71
N THR A 30 -1.93 13.37 -0.91
CA THR A 30 -2.84 12.65 -0.02
C THR A 30 -3.34 11.37 -0.68
N LEU A 31 -3.66 10.37 0.14
CA LEU A 31 -4.32 9.14 -0.26
C LEU A 31 -5.55 8.99 0.62
N ASP A 32 -6.71 8.75 0.01
CA ASP A 32 -7.91 8.42 0.74
C ASP A 32 -7.74 7.05 1.44
N VAL A 33 -8.03 7.00 2.75
CA VAL A 33 -7.75 5.88 3.65
C VAL A 33 -9.02 5.19 4.14
N GLU A 34 -10.21 5.72 3.81
CA GLU A 34 -11.47 5.28 4.43
C GLU A 34 -11.74 3.79 4.25
N SER A 35 -11.38 3.24 3.09
CA SER A 35 -11.68 1.84 2.75
C SER A 35 -10.90 0.80 3.56
N PHE A 36 -9.83 1.16 4.25
CA PHE A 36 -9.02 0.21 5.04
C PHE A 36 -8.61 0.72 6.42
N LYS A 37 -9.12 1.89 6.84
CA LYS A 37 -8.82 2.49 8.15
C LYS A 37 -9.24 1.58 9.31
N SER A 38 -10.43 0.98 9.23
CA SER A 38 -10.95 0.08 10.27
C SER A 38 -10.16 -1.23 10.37
N ALA A 39 -9.53 -1.67 9.27
CA ALA A 39 -8.73 -2.90 9.24
C ALA A 39 -7.33 -2.71 9.85
N VAL A 40 -6.90 -1.48 10.10
CA VAL A 40 -5.58 -1.16 10.66
C VAL A 40 -5.76 -0.51 12.04
N SER A 41 -5.92 -1.34 13.06
CA SER A 41 -5.91 -0.94 14.47
C SER A 41 -4.59 -1.35 15.14
N THR A 42 -4.28 -0.76 16.30
CA THR A 42 -3.10 -1.12 17.12
C THR A 42 -3.17 -2.57 17.56
N GLU A 43 -4.36 -3.04 17.97
CA GLU A 43 -4.63 -4.41 18.41
C GLU A 43 -4.44 -5.42 17.27
N ALA A 44 -4.88 -5.09 16.06
CA ALA A 44 -4.72 -5.94 14.88
C ALA A 44 -3.26 -6.07 14.40
N LEU A 45 -2.32 -5.32 14.99
CA LEU A 45 -0.89 -5.39 14.68
C LEU A 45 -0.09 -6.24 15.65
N GLU A 46 -0.63 -6.53 16.83
CA GLU A 46 -0.01 -7.39 17.83
C GLU A 46 -0.12 -8.86 17.43
N GLU A 47 -1.32 -9.26 17.00
CA GLU A 47 -1.58 -10.63 16.60
C GLU A 47 -1.21 -10.91 15.14
N THR A 48 -0.57 -12.05 14.90
CA THR A 48 -0.04 -12.37 13.56
C THR A 48 -1.12 -12.73 12.55
N GLU A 49 -2.27 -13.23 13.00
CA GLU A 49 -3.39 -13.62 12.14
C GLU A 49 -4.19 -12.41 11.68
N SER A 50 -4.60 -11.55 12.62
CA SER A 50 -5.25 -10.27 12.33
C SER A 50 -4.40 -9.39 11.41
N ARG A 51 -3.07 -9.39 11.57
CA ARG A 51 -2.15 -8.69 10.65
C ARG A 51 -2.17 -9.25 9.23
N LYS A 52 -2.39 -10.57 9.04
CA LYS A 52 -2.54 -11.16 7.70
C LYS A 52 -3.87 -10.74 7.08
N GLU A 53 -4.94 -10.67 7.86
CA GLU A 53 -6.26 -10.23 7.41
C GLU A 53 -6.27 -8.75 7.02
N ALA A 54 -5.68 -7.89 7.84
CA ALA A 54 -5.47 -6.47 7.52
C ALA A 54 -4.73 -6.30 6.20
N LYS A 55 -3.65 -7.06 5.96
CA LYS A 55 -2.91 -7.04 4.69
C LYS A 55 -3.77 -7.47 3.49
N LYS A 56 -4.67 -8.44 3.66
CA LYS A 56 -5.59 -8.86 2.59
C LYS A 56 -6.59 -7.75 2.25
N ALA A 57 -7.17 -7.10 3.26
CA ALA A 57 -8.07 -5.96 3.07
C ALA A 57 -7.38 -4.78 2.35
N VAL A 58 -6.20 -4.37 2.85
CA VAL A 58 -5.38 -3.30 2.25
C VAL A 58 -4.98 -3.65 0.81
N LYS A 59 -4.62 -4.91 0.54
CA LYS A 59 -4.24 -5.35 -0.80
C LYS A 59 -5.38 -5.14 -1.80
N LYS A 60 -6.60 -5.57 -1.46
CA LYS A 60 -7.76 -5.43 -2.33
C LYS A 60 -8.04 -3.96 -2.66
N ALA A 61 -8.06 -3.10 -1.64
CA ALA A 61 -8.29 -1.67 -1.80
C ALA A 61 -7.21 -0.98 -2.67
N LEU A 62 -5.93 -1.33 -2.50
CA LEU A 62 -4.84 -0.76 -3.28
C LEU A 62 -4.85 -1.24 -4.74
N GLU A 63 -5.18 -2.51 -5.00
CA GLU A 63 -5.29 -3.05 -6.35
C GLU A 63 -6.44 -2.39 -7.13
N GLU A 64 -7.60 -2.16 -6.49
CA GLU A 64 -8.72 -1.43 -7.08
C GLU A 64 -8.36 0.02 -7.42
N LYS A 65 -7.69 0.74 -6.50
CA LYS A 65 -7.22 2.12 -6.75
C LYS A 65 -6.17 2.19 -7.86
N HIS A 66 -5.28 1.20 -7.94
CA HIS A 66 -4.26 1.12 -8.99
C HIS A 66 -4.89 0.88 -10.37
N GLN A 67 -5.88 0.00 -10.47
CA GLN A 67 -6.61 -0.26 -11.72
C GLN A 67 -7.45 0.93 -12.17
N ALA A 68 -8.05 1.67 -11.22
CA ALA A 68 -8.79 2.90 -11.50
C ALA A 68 -7.89 4.08 -11.93
N GLY A 69 -6.56 3.93 -11.91
CA GLY A 69 -5.61 4.99 -12.28
C GLY A 69 -5.53 6.14 -11.29
N LYS A 70 -6.10 5.99 -10.09
CA LYS A 70 -6.04 7.00 -9.02
C LYS A 70 -4.66 6.95 -8.34
N ASN A 71 -4.22 8.08 -7.80
CA ASN A 71 -2.97 8.20 -7.03
C ASN A 71 -1.74 7.63 -7.77
N LYS A 72 -1.59 7.95 -9.07
CA LYS A 72 -0.50 7.45 -9.94
C LYS A 72 0.88 7.57 -9.32
N TRP A 73 1.18 8.68 -8.64
CA TRP A 73 2.45 8.92 -7.96
C TRP A 73 2.73 7.89 -6.85
N PHE A 74 1.71 7.50 -6.08
CA PHE A 74 1.84 6.52 -4.99
C PHE A 74 2.22 5.11 -5.50
N PHE A 75 1.68 4.72 -6.66
CA PHE A 75 1.97 3.41 -7.27
C PHE A 75 3.25 3.40 -8.12
N GLN A 76 3.91 4.55 -8.30
CA GLN A 76 5.18 4.64 -8.99
C GLN A 76 6.32 4.37 -8.02
N LYS A 77 7.19 3.41 -8.36
CA LYS A 77 8.37 3.10 -7.55
C LYS A 77 9.27 4.33 -7.42
N LEU A 78 9.53 4.76 -6.18
CA LEU A 78 10.56 5.76 -5.89
C LEU A 78 11.93 5.23 -6.31
N ARG A 79 12.62 5.96 -7.19
CA ARG A 79 13.99 5.66 -7.60
C ARG A 79 14.90 6.59 -6.80
N GLY A 80 15.67 6.04 -5.88
CA GLY A 80 16.73 6.78 -5.20
C GLY A 80 17.87 7.12 -6.16
N PRO A 81 18.84 7.94 -5.71
CA PRO A 81 20.08 8.13 -6.44
C PRO A 81 20.71 6.75 -6.65
N SER A 82 20.96 6.37 -7.91
CA SER A 82 21.82 5.23 -8.20
C SER A 82 23.20 5.61 -7.69
N ASN A 83 23.78 4.83 -6.75
CA ASN A 83 25.19 4.94 -6.42
C ASN A 83 25.98 4.88 -7.73
N ARG A 84 26.45 6.05 -8.17
CA ARG A 84 27.62 6.19 -9.01
C ARG A 84 28.82 6.30 -8.07
#